data_AF-A0A1L8RAE1-F1
#
_entry.id   AF-A0A1L8RAE1-F1
#
_cell.length_a   1.000
_cell.length_b   1.000
_cell.length_c   1.000
_cell.angle_alpha   90.00
_cell.angle_beta   90.00
_cell.angle_gamma   90.00
#
_symmetry.space_group_name_H-M   'P 1'
#
loop_
_entity.id
_entity.type
_entity.pdbx_description
1 polymer ?
#
loop_
_entity_poly.entity_id
_entity_poly.type
_entity_poly.pdbx_seq_one_letter_code
_entity_poly.pdbx_strand_id
1 'polypeptide(L)' 'MQFDMEINASEFKEKKLKILANVPLNVIVKNDSGQLVEEFRTEPSQMLYDLAFLTDDMVVEVHLIPGNPVEFYPVVNAL' A
#
# COMPACT_ATOMS: atom_id res chain seq x y z
N MET A 1 -3.75 9.69 14.73
CA MET A 1 -4.02 8.24 14.57
C MET A 1 -3.09 7.77 13.46
N GLN A 2 -2.19 6.84 13.79
CA GLN A 2 -1.22 6.30 12.84
C GLN A 2 -1.95 5.19 12.07
N PHE A 3 -2.32 5.47 10.82
CA PHE A 3 -2.96 4.48 9.96
C PHE A 3 -1.81 3.70 9.30
N ASP A 4 -1.43 2.59 9.92
CA ASP A 4 -0.49 1.61 9.38
C ASP A 4 -1.34 0.43 8.91
N MET A 5 -1.66 0.39 7.62
CA MET A 5 -2.36 -0.76 7.05
C MET A 5 -1.32 -1.72 6.50
N GLU A 6 -1.32 -2.94 7.01
CA GLU A 6 -0.45 -4.02 6.57
C GLU A 6 -1.29 -5.08 5.85
N ILE A 7 -0.85 -5.49 4.67
CA ILE A 7 -1.53 -6.50 3.85
C ILE A 7 -0.49 -7.51 3.40
N ASN A 8 -0.72 -8.78 3.72
CA ASN A 8 0.13 -9.87 3.26
C ASN A 8 0.00 -10.03 1.74
N ALA A 9 1.10 -10.26 1.04
CA ALA A 9 1.11 -10.48 -0.41
C ALA A 9 0.18 -11.62 -0.84
N SER A 10 0.02 -12.64 0.01
CA SER A 10 -0.92 -13.74 -0.20
C SER A 10 -2.40 -13.34 -0.33
N GLU A 11 -2.77 -12.13 0.11
CA GLU A 11 -4.13 -11.61 -0.02
C GLU A 11 -4.40 -10.97 -1.40
N PHE A 12 -3.36 -10.71 -2.19
CA PHE A 12 -3.46 -10.13 -3.53
C PHE A 12 -3.61 -11.22 -4.59
N LYS A 13 -4.83 -11.43 -5.12
CA LYS A 13 -5.09 -12.48 -6.13
C LYS A 13 -4.70 -12.05 -7.54
N GLU A 14 -4.83 -10.77 -7.85
CA GLU A 14 -4.43 -10.11 -9.10
C GLU A 14 -3.11 -9.34 -8.96
N LYS A 15 -2.50 -9.33 -7.78
CA LYS A 15 -1.29 -8.54 -7.48
C LYS A 15 -1.49 -7.05 -7.76
N LYS A 16 -2.68 -6.51 -7.45
CA LYS A 16 -2.99 -5.10 -7.63
C LYS A 16 -3.41 -4.46 -6.32
N LEU A 17 -2.90 -3.27 -6.08
CA LEU A 17 -3.27 -2.44 -4.95
C LEU A 17 -4.22 -1.35 -5.44
N LYS A 18 -5.49 -1.44 -5.02
CA LYS A 18 -6.46 -0.37 -5.27
C LYS A 18 -6.43 0.60 -4.10
N ILE A 19 -6.18 1.88 -4.38
CA ILE A 19 -6.16 2.95 -3.39
C ILE A 19 -7.15 4.02 -3.80
N LEU A 20 -8.16 4.24 -2.96
CA LEU A 20 -9.11 5.33 -3.13
C LEU A 20 -8.77 6.44 -2.15
N ALA A 21 -7.73 7.22 -2.48
CA ALA A 21 -7.23 8.31 -1.65
C ALA A 21 -7.10 9.63 -2.40
N ASN A 22 -7.55 10.71 -1.76
CA ASN A 22 -7.35 12.07 -2.26
C ASN A 22 -5.99 12.66 -1.83
N VAL A 23 -5.18 11.88 -1.11
CA VAL A 23 -3.86 12.28 -0.61
C VAL A 23 -2.83 11.23 -0.99
N PRO A 24 -1.56 11.62 -1.24
CA PRO A 24 -0.48 10.67 -1.43
C PRO A 24 -0.25 9.82 -0.17
N LEU A 25 -0.14 8.52 -0.35
CA LEU A 25 0.24 7.54 0.66
C LEU A 25 1.64 7.01 0.34
N ASN A 26 2.37 6.61 1.37
CA ASN A 26 3.62 5.90 1.21
C ASN A 26 3.33 4.40 1.24
N VAL A 27 3.72 3.69 0.18
CA VAL A 27 3.59 2.24 0.09
C VAL A 27 4.99 1.65 0.19
N ILE A 28 5.16 0.74 1.14
CA ILE A 28 6.40 0.06 1.46
C ILE A 28 6.14 -1.44 1.28
N VAL A 29 6.96 -2.11 0.48
CA VAL A 29 6.92 -3.56 0.31
C VAL A 29 8.14 -4.16 0.97
N LYS A 30 7.93 -5.10 1.89
CA LYS A 30 8.99 -5.83 2.59
C LYS A 30 8.91 -7.32 2.29
N ASN A 31 10.05 -8.01 2.34
CA ASN A 31 10.10 -9.47 2.30
C ASN A 31 9.94 -10.09 3.71
N ASP A 32 9.93 -11.43 3.79
CA ASP A 32 9.80 -12.20 5.04
C ASP A 32 10.83 -11.84 6.13
N SER A 33 11.98 -11.35 5.70
CA SER A 33 13.12 -10.96 6.52
C SER A 33 13.03 -9.50 6.98
N GLY A 34 11.95 -8.80 6.63
CA GLY A 34 11.71 -7.40 6.95
C GLY A 34 12.57 -6.43 6.12
N GLN A 35 13.23 -6.90 5.06
CA GLN A 35 14.01 -6.04 4.18
C GLN A 35 13.10 -5.31 3.20
N LEU A 36 13.38 -4.03 2.99
CA LEU A 36 12.72 -3.21 1.99
C LEU A 36 13.00 -3.77 0.59
N VAL A 37 11.94 -4.11 -0.13
CA VAL A 37 11.97 -4.53 -1.53
C VAL A 37 11.68 -3.33 -2.44
N GLU A 38 10.60 -2.60 -2.15
CA GLU A 38 10.14 -1.47 -2.95
C GLU A 38 9.52 -0.40 -2.03
N GLU A 39 9.72 0.87 -2.36
CA GLU A 39 9.04 1.99 -1.70
C GLU A 39 8.58 2.99 -2.76
N PHE A 40 7.31 3.33 -2.76
CA PHE A 40 6.77 4.33 -3.68
C PHE A 40 5.65 5.15 -3.06
N ARG A 41 5.38 6.31 -3.67
CA ARG A 41 4.29 7.19 -3.27
C ARG A 41 3.15 7.09 -4.26
N THR A 42 1.94 7.09 -3.74
CA THR A 42 0.73 7.03 -4.55
C THR A 42 0.35 8.42 -5.01
N GLU A 43 -0.19 8.53 -6.22
CA GLU A 43 -0.83 9.74 -6.71
C GLU A 43 -2.35 9.67 -6.51
N PRO A 44 -3.01 10.75 -6.04
CA PRO A 44 -4.46 10.82 -5.93
C PRO A 44 -5.21 10.64 -7.27
N SER A 45 -4.55 10.95 -8.39
CA SER A 45 -5.05 10.75 -9.76
C SER A 45 -5.08 9.28 -10.18
N GLN A 46 -4.29 8.42 -9.51
CA GLN A 46 -4.11 7.02 -9.87
C GLN A 46 -4.65 6.11 -8.76
N MET A 47 -5.67 5.33 -9.11
CA MET A 47 -6.38 4.48 -8.15
C MET A 47 -5.87 3.03 -8.11
N LEU A 48 -5.09 2.61 -9.11
CA LEU A 48 -4.63 1.23 -9.26
C LEU A 48 -3.11 1.20 -9.42
N TYR A 49 -2.45 0.39 -8.61
CA TYR A 49 -1.01 0.15 -8.66
C TYR A 49 -0.78 -1.33 -8.93
N ASP A 50 0.04 -1.61 -9.94
CA ASP A 50 0.44 -2.97 -10.27
C ASP A 50 1.60 -3.39 -9.37
N LEU A 51 1.41 -4.49 -8.66
CA LEU A 51 2.37 -5.10 -7.76
C LEU A 51 2.74 -6.50 -8.25
N ALA A 52 2.82 -6.72 -9.57
CA ALA A 52 3.18 -8.00 -10.20
C ALA A 52 4.44 -8.66 -9.63
N PHE A 53 5.36 -7.87 -9.07
CA PHE A 53 6.59 -8.31 -8.42
C PHE A 53 6.39 -8.95 -7.04
N LEU A 54 5.19 -8.85 -6.44
CA LEU A 54 4.89 -9.49 -5.16
C LEU A 54 5.08 -11.00 -5.23
N THR A 55 5.77 -11.54 -4.23
CA THR A 55 5.83 -12.96 -3.93
C THR A 55 5.07 -13.23 -2.63
N ASP A 56 4.58 -14.45 -2.45
CA ASP A 56 3.62 -14.81 -1.38
C ASP A 56 4.16 -14.56 0.05
N ASP A 57 5.48 -14.45 0.20
CA ASP A 57 6.23 -14.19 1.42
C ASP A 57 6.43 -12.69 1.72
N MET A 58 5.93 -11.80 0.86
CA MET A 58 6.05 -10.35 1.03
C MET A 58 4.89 -9.74 1.82
N VAL A 59 5.12 -8.54 2.32
CA VAL A 59 4.17 -7.72 3.07
C VAL A 59 4.13 -6.33 2.48
N VAL A 60 2.93 -5.79 2.27
CA VAL A 60 2.69 -4.43 1.79
C VAL A 60 2.18 -3.59 2.95
N GLU A 61 2.96 -2.58 3.31
CA GLU A 61 2.63 -1.58 4.32
C GLU A 61 2.24 -0.26 3.63
N VAL A 62 1.10 0.30 4.04
CA VAL A 62 0.61 1.58 3.53
C VAL A 62 0.53 2.57 4.69
N HIS A 63 1.30 3.65 4.58
CA HIS A 63 1.41 4.70 5.58
C HIS A 63 0.89 6.03 5.05
N LEU A 64 0.19 6.78 5.92
CA LEU A 64 -0.19 8.15 5.63
C LEU A 64 1.02 9.09 5.80
N ILE A 65 1.26 9.97 4.83
CA ILE A 65 2.30 10.99 4.94
C ILE A 65 1.81 12.10 5.91
N PRO A 66 2.56 12.41 6.98
CA PRO A 66 2.15 13.41 7.97
C PRO A 66 2.06 14.81 7.35
N GLY A 67 0.98 15.54 7.68
CA GLY A 67 0.72 16.90 7.18
C GLY A 67 -0.62 17.09 6.46
N ASN A 68 -1.36 16.01 6.17
CA ASN A 68 -2.68 16.07 5.56
C ASN A 68 -3.79 15.79 6.59
N PRO A 69 -4.58 16.81 7.00
CA PRO A 69 -5.68 16.64 7.95
C PRO A 69 -6.95 16.25 7.20
N VAL A 70 -7.10 14.98 6.85
CA VAL A 70 -8.37 14.47 6.34
C VAL A 70 -8.74 13.25 7.18
N GLU A 71 -9.94 13.26 7.76
CA GLU A 71 -10.56 12.05 8.31
C GLU A 71 -10.78 11.08 7.14
N PHE A 72 -9.86 10.14 7.00
CA PHE A 72 -9.67 9.42 5.76
C PHE A 72 -9.69 7.92 6.03
N TYR A 73 -10.59 7.22 5.33
CA TYR A 73 -10.73 5.77 5.34
C TYR A 73 -10.27 5.26 3.97
N PRO A 74 -8.96 5.05 3.74
CA PRO A 74 -8.49 4.45 2.51
C PRO A 74 -9.15 3.09 2.36
N VAL A 75 -9.96 2.92 1.32
CA VAL A 75 -10.35 1.58 0.89
C VAL A 75 -9.17 1.03 0.13
N VAL A 76 -8.37 0.24 0.84
CA VAL A 76 -7.30 -0.56 0.24
C VAL A 76 -7.87 -1.94 0.01
N ASN A 77 -7.97 -2.32 -1.26
CA ASN A 77 -8.33 -3.68 -1.62
C ASN A 77 -7.11 -4.32 -2.28
N ALA A 78 -6.68 -5.43 -1.71
CA ALA A 78 -5.90 -6.42 -2.43
C ALA A 78 -6.84 -7.10 -3.43
N LEU A 79 -6.68 -6.77 -4.72
CA LEU A 79 -7.31 -7.51 -5.80
C LEU A 79 -6.40 -8.66 -6.19
#